data_AF-O16121-F1
#
_entry.id   AF-O16121-F1
#
_cell.length_a   1.000
_cell.length_b   1.000
_cell.length_c   1.000
_cell.angle_alpha   90.00
_cell.angle_beta   90.00
_cell.angle_gamma   90.00
#
_symmetry.space_group_name_H-M   'P 1'
#
loop_
_entity.id
_entity.type
_entity.pdbx_description
1 polymer ?
#
loop_
_entity_poly.entity_id
_entity_poly.type
_entity_poly.pdbx_seq_one_letter_code
_entity_poly.pdbx_strand_id
1 'polypeptide(L)'
;MAFKTCGFSKKWLIIAVIVMCLCTECYCQCTGGADCTSCTAACTGCGSCPNAHTCTDSKNCVRAETCTDSENCVKAHTCTGSRNCNTAMTCTNSKDCFEAKTCTDSTNCYKATACTNSTGCPGH
;
A
#
# COMPACT_ATOMS: atom_id res chain seq x y z
N MET A 1 -1.93 9.97 -17.30
CA MET A 1 -3.25 10.26 -16.69
C MET A 1 -3.69 8.99 -15.99
N ALA A 2 -3.98 9.03 -14.70
CA ALA A 2 -4.46 7.85 -13.97
C ALA A 2 -5.94 7.63 -14.27
N PHE A 3 -6.32 6.39 -14.57
CA PHE A 3 -7.71 6.06 -14.86
C PHE A 3 -8.46 5.82 -13.56
N LYS A 4 -9.41 6.71 -13.25
CA LYS A 4 -10.34 6.55 -12.13
C LYS A 4 -11.47 5.63 -12.58
N THR A 5 -11.34 4.34 -12.33
CA THR A 5 -12.43 3.38 -12.58
C THR A 5 -13.33 3.33 -11.35
N CYS A 6 -14.33 4.22 -11.28
CA CYS A 6 -15.49 4.00 -10.42
C CYS A 6 -16.41 2.99 -11.12
N GLY A 7 -16.53 1.78 -10.57
CA GLY A 7 -17.42 0.75 -11.11
C GLY A 7 -18.89 1.21 -11.06
N PHE A 8 -19.44 1.63 -12.20
CA PHE A 8 -20.85 1.97 -12.34
C PHE A 8 -21.62 0.75 -12.85
N SER A 9 -22.41 0.11 -11.98
CA SER A 9 -23.36 -0.93 -12.40
C SER A 9 -24.46 -0.28 -13.26
N LYS A 10 -24.49 -0.69 -14.54
CA LYS A 10 -25.39 -0.19 -15.59
C LYS A 10 -26.86 -0.33 -15.20
N LYS A 11 -27.50 0.70 -14.65
CA LYS A 11 -28.96 0.94 -14.78
C LYS A 11 -29.46 2.34 -14.39
N TRP A 12 -28.64 3.24 -13.83
CA TRP A 12 -29.12 4.50 -13.22
C TRP A 12 -28.41 5.76 -13.77
N LEU A 13 -28.32 5.89 -15.09
CA LEU A 13 -27.58 6.96 -15.78
C LEU A 13 -28.11 8.39 -15.53
N ILE A 14 -29.34 8.56 -15.05
CA ILE A 14 -29.96 9.89 -14.88
C ILE A 14 -29.76 10.45 -13.45
N ILE A 15 -29.48 9.59 -12.47
CA ILE A 15 -29.20 10.00 -11.07
C ILE A 15 -27.70 10.22 -10.82
N ALA A 16 -26.88 9.88 -11.82
CA ALA A 16 -25.43 9.99 -11.79
C ALA A 16 -24.89 11.42 -11.56
N VAL A 17 -25.63 12.48 -11.94
CA VAL A 17 -25.13 13.86 -11.84
C VAL A 17 -25.24 14.45 -10.44
N ILE A 18 -26.28 14.09 -9.69
CA ILE A 18 -26.47 14.56 -8.30
C ILE A 18 -25.64 13.71 -7.31
N VAL A 19 -25.44 12.43 -7.64
CA VAL A 19 -24.62 11.48 -6.87
C VAL A 19 -23.11 11.62 -7.16
N MET A 20 -22.69 12.50 -8.06
CA MET A 20 -21.26 12.88 -8.18
C MET A 20 -20.76 13.72 -7.00
N CYS A 21 -21.67 14.32 -6.20
CA CYS A 21 -21.34 15.17 -5.05
C CYS A 21 -21.39 14.41 -3.70
N LEU A 22 -22.02 13.22 -3.66
CA LEU A 22 -22.19 12.38 -2.47
C LEU A 22 -21.21 11.19 -2.43
N CYS A 23 -20.03 11.36 -3.05
CA CYS A 23 -18.94 10.38 -3.07
C CYS A 23 -18.22 10.27 -1.70
N THR A 24 -18.94 10.17 -0.60
CA THR A 24 -18.39 9.93 0.75
C THR A 24 -17.99 8.46 0.99
N GLU A 25 -18.28 7.55 0.05
CA GLU A 25 -17.89 6.14 0.10
C GLU A 25 -17.24 5.65 -1.22
N CYS A 26 -16.56 6.53 -1.96
CA CYS A 26 -15.81 6.11 -3.12
C CYS A 26 -14.51 5.39 -2.71
N TYR A 27 -14.56 4.06 -2.66
CA TYR A 27 -13.39 3.20 -2.81
C TYR A 27 -12.75 3.47 -4.19
N CYS A 28 -12.01 4.56 -4.28
CA CYS A 28 -11.28 4.94 -5.49
C CYS A 28 -10.10 3.98 -5.60
N GLN A 29 -10.24 2.95 -6.43
CA GLN A 29 -9.11 2.15 -6.89
C GLN A 29 -8.47 2.91 -8.05
N CYS A 30 -7.18 3.19 -7.96
CA CYS A 30 -6.42 3.86 -9.01
C CYS A 30 -5.46 2.88 -9.63
N THR A 31 -5.52 2.76 -10.95
CA THR A 31 -4.71 1.81 -11.71
C THR A 31 -3.93 2.57 -12.77
N GLY A 32 -2.61 2.39 -12.76
CA GLY A 32 -1.71 2.96 -13.77
C GLY A 32 -1.54 4.47 -13.69
N GLY A 33 -0.30 4.95 -13.75
CA GLY A 33 -0.01 6.38 -13.89
C GLY A 33 1.27 6.81 -13.19
N ALA A 34 1.70 8.04 -13.45
CA ALA A 34 2.81 8.65 -12.70
C ALA A 34 2.34 9.13 -11.32
N ASP A 35 1.17 9.76 -11.26
CA ASP A 35 0.64 10.39 -10.05
C ASP A 35 -0.77 9.92 -9.71
N CYS A 36 -0.91 9.27 -8.56
CA CYS A 36 -2.17 8.79 -7.97
C CYS A 36 -2.41 9.40 -6.58
N THR A 37 -2.01 10.67 -6.40
CA THR A 37 -2.16 11.41 -5.14
C THR A 37 -3.60 11.53 -4.66
N SER A 38 -4.56 11.52 -5.58
CA SER A 38 -6.00 11.52 -5.28
C SER A 38 -6.54 10.16 -4.82
N CYS A 39 -5.72 9.11 -4.87
CA CYS A 39 -6.11 7.78 -4.46
C CYS A 39 -6.04 7.62 -2.95
N THR A 40 -7.15 7.19 -2.34
CA THR A 40 -7.23 6.96 -0.90
C THR A 40 -7.45 5.49 -0.55
N ALA A 41 -8.14 4.70 -1.38
CA ALA A 41 -8.44 3.31 -1.05
C ALA A 41 -7.31 2.36 -1.49
N ALA A 42 -7.19 2.09 -2.79
CA ALA A 42 -6.21 1.15 -3.32
C ALA A 42 -5.50 1.73 -4.55
N CYS A 43 -4.17 1.59 -4.58
CA CYS A 43 -3.33 2.06 -5.66
C CYS A 43 -2.60 0.88 -6.29
N THR A 44 -2.69 0.74 -7.61
CA THR A 44 -2.06 -0.35 -8.34
C THR A 44 -1.27 0.18 -9.53
N GLY A 45 0.00 -0.19 -9.65
CA GLY A 45 0.82 0.17 -10.81
C GLY A 45 1.06 1.67 -10.98
N CYS A 46 1.20 2.43 -9.88
CA CYS A 46 1.33 3.89 -9.96
C CYS A 46 2.61 4.43 -9.32
N GLY A 47 3.16 5.48 -9.92
CA GLY A 47 4.43 6.10 -9.51
C GLY A 47 4.35 6.91 -8.21
N SER A 48 3.15 7.30 -7.77
CA SER A 48 3.01 8.06 -6.53
C SER A 48 1.64 7.84 -5.89
N CYS A 49 1.61 7.16 -4.74
CA CYS A 49 0.39 6.83 -3.99
C CYS A 49 0.47 7.27 -2.51
N PRO A 50 0.67 8.56 -2.20
CA PRO A 50 0.93 9.03 -0.84
C PRO A 50 -0.23 8.84 0.13
N ASN A 51 -1.47 8.74 -0.37
CA ASN A 51 -2.69 8.71 0.43
C ASN A 51 -3.43 7.36 0.39
N ALA A 52 -2.95 6.38 -0.37
CA ALA A 52 -3.65 5.11 -0.53
C ALA A 52 -3.49 4.24 0.74
N HIS A 53 -4.57 3.58 1.18
CA HIS A 53 -4.53 2.58 2.26
C HIS A 53 -3.88 1.27 1.82
N THR A 54 -4.03 0.88 0.55
CA THR A 54 -3.38 -0.31 -0.02
C THR A 54 -2.58 0.07 -1.26
N CYS A 55 -1.37 -0.48 -1.35
CA CYS A 55 -0.51 -0.34 -2.52
C CYS A 55 -0.08 -1.69 -3.08
N THR A 56 -0.19 -1.81 -4.40
CA THR A 56 0.30 -2.96 -5.17
C THR A 56 1.13 -2.43 -6.35
N ASP A 57 2.33 -2.96 -6.57
CA ASP A 57 3.20 -2.55 -7.69
C ASP A 57 3.36 -1.02 -7.82
N SER A 58 3.43 -0.32 -6.68
CA SER A 58 3.34 1.14 -6.64
C SER A 58 4.47 1.77 -5.84
N LYS A 59 4.67 3.08 -6.03
CA LYS A 59 5.72 3.85 -5.34
C LYS A 59 5.13 4.97 -4.49
N ASN A 60 5.91 5.44 -3.53
CA ASN A 60 5.54 6.50 -2.58
C ASN A 60 4.30 6.17 -1.75
N CYS A 61 4.21 4.93 -1.27
CA CYS A 61 3.09 4.41 -0.46
C CYS A 61 3.20 4.79 1.02
N VAL A 62 3.36 6.09 1.29
CA VAL A 62 3.75 6.60 2.62
C VAL A 62 2.72 6.30 3.70
N ARG A 63 1.43 6.28 3.36
CA ARG A 63 0.30 6.06 4.28
C ARG A 63 -0.40 4.72 4.08
N ALA A 64 0.12 3.86 3.21
CA ALA A 64 -0.48 2.55 3.02
C ALA A 64 -0.36 1.74 4.30
N GLU A 65 -1.43 1.03 4.67
CA GLU A 65 -1.44 0.01 5.72
C GLU A 65 -0.92 -1.32 5.18
N THR A 66 -1.18 -1.61 3.91
CA THR A 66 -0.69 -2.81 3.25
C THR A 66 0.07 -2.45 1.98
N CYS A 67 1.28 -2.98 1.86
CA CYS A 67 2.11 -2.88 0.67
C CYS A 67 2.44 -4.25 0.10
N THR A 68 2.27 -4.38 -1.20
CA THR A 68 2.66 -5.57 -1.98
C THR A 68 3.49 -5.11 -3.16
N ASP A 69 4.69 -5.65 -3.31
CA ASP A 69 5.64 -5.33 -4.39
C ASP A 69 5.80 -3.81 -4.62
N SER A 70 5.87 -3.06 -3.51
CA SER A 70 5.79 -1.59 -3.51
C SER A 70 6.98 -0.94 -2.82
N GLU A 71 7.19 0.35 -3.07
CA GLU A 71 8.29 1.14 -2.52
C GLU A 71 7.79 2.29 -1.63
N ASN A 72 8.61 2.68 -0.64
CA ASN A 72 8.32 3.78 0.30
C ASN A 72 7.11 3.53 1.20
N CYS A 73 7.00 2.30 1.71
CA CYS A 73 5.92 1.81 2.56
C CYS A 73 6.10 2.17 4.04
N VAL A 74 6.30 3.46 4.31
CA VAL A 74 6.80 3.95 5.61
C VAL A 74 5.88 3.56 6.77
N LYS A 75 4.57 3.69 6.58
CA LYS A 75 3.54 3.43 7.60
C LYS A 75 2.77 2.13 7.40
N ALA A 76 3.25 1.23 6.54
CA ALA A 76 2.63 -0.07 6.36
C ALA A 76 2.57 -0.79 7.69
N HIS A 77 1.48 -1.50 7.93
CA HIS A 77 1.38 -2.53 8.96
C HIS A 77 1.88 -3.86 8.42
N THR A 78 1.64 -4.13 7.14
CA THR A 78 2.06 -5.35 6.45
C THR A 78 2.80 -5.02 5.16
N CYS A 79 3.97 -5.61 5.00
CA CYS A 79 4.78 -5.53 3.80
C CYS A 79 5.06 -6.91 3.21
N THR A 80 4.80 -7.06 1.92
CA THR A 80 5.12 -8.25 1.13
C THR A 80 5.89 -7.82 -0.11
N GLY A 81 7.09 -8.37 -0.36
CA GLY A 81 7.89 -8.02 -1.54
C GLY A 81 8.29 -6.53 -1.60
N SER A 82 8.22 -5.80 -0.49
CA SER A 82 8.22 -4.33 -0.49
C SER A 82 9.47 -3.74 0.18
N ARG A 83 9.71 -2.44 -0.04
CA ARG A 83 10.88 -1.72 0.48
C ARG A 83 10.50 -0.49 1.31
N ASN A 84 11.37 -0.11 2.25
CA ASN A 84 11.21 1.03 3.17
C ASN A 84 10.00 0.82 4.10
N CYS A 85 9.89 -0.40 4.63
CA CYS A 85 8.80 -0.88 5.50
C CYS A 85 9.04 -0.53 6.99
N ASN A 86 9.43 0.72 7.24
CA ASN A 86 10.04 1.14 8.49
C ASN A 86 9.20 0.79 9.72
N THR A 87 7.88 0.97 9.66
CA THR A 87 6.97 0.69 10.77
C THR A 87 6.10 -0.55 10.57
N ALA A 88 6.41 -1.40 9.59
CA ALA A 88 5.65 -2.63 9.37
C ALA A 88 5.73 -3.53 10.59
N MET A 89 4.60 -4.10 11.00
CA MET A 89 4.54 -5.12 12.05
C MET A 89 4.88 -6.50 11.50
N THR A 90 4.56 -6.74 10.23
CA THR A 90 4.84 -7.98 9.51
C THR A 90 5.55 -7.67 8.20
N CYS A 91 6.69 -8.34 7.98
CA CYS A 91 7.45 -8.28 6.75
C CYS A 91 7.67 -9.68 6.17
N THR A 92 7.37 -9.81 4.88
CA THR A 92 7.66 -11.02 4.09
C THR A 92 8.40 -10.62 2.82
N ASN A 93 9.56 -11.23 2.55
CA ASN A 93 10.39 -10.90 1.39
C ASN A 93 10.61 -9.37 1.22
N SER A 94 10.79 -8.66 2.33
CA SER A 94 10.76 -7.19 2.37
C SER A 94 12.02 -6.62 2.98
N LYS A 95 12.27 -5.32 2.74
CA LYS A 95 13.47 -4.62 3.20
C LYS A 95 13.11 -3.44 4.09
N ASP A 96 14.04 -3.13 5.00
CA ASP A 96 13.97 -1.97 5.91
C ASP A 96 12.83 -2.11 6.94
N CYS A 97 12.73 -3.29 7.54
CA CYS A 97 11.66 -3.72 8.45
C CYS A 97 11.99 -3.44 9.93
N PHE A 98 12.35 -2.19 10.25
CA PHE A 98 12.96 -1.84 11.54
C PHE A 98 12.09 -2.17 12.76
N GLU A 99 10.78 -1.96 12.65
CA GLU A 99 9.81 -2.18 13.75
C GLU A 99 9.03 -3.49 13.64
N ALA A 100 9.38 -4.36 12.69
CA ALA A 100 8.64 -5.59 12.46
C ALA A 100 8.78 -6.56 13.63
N LYS A 101 7.64 -7.11 14.07
CA LYS A 101 7.58 -8.20 15.06
C LYS A 101 7.81 -9.55 14.40
N THR A 102 7.36 -9.67 13.15
CA THR A 102 7.50 -10.89 12.35
C THR A 102 8.24 -10.57 11.05
N CYS A 103 9.34 -11.27 10.82
CA CYS A 103 10.11 -11.20 9.60
C CYS A 103 10.33 -12.59 8.99
N THR A 104 10.00 -12.70 7.71
CA THR A 104 10.26 -13.89 6.88
C THR A 104 10.99 -13.46 5.62
N ASP A 105 12.15 -14.06 5.33
CA ASP A 105 13.00 -13.73 4.17
C ASP A 105 13.24 -12.21 4.00
N SER A 106 13.37 -11.47 5.11
CA SER A 106 13.39 -10.01 5.13
C SER A 106 14.68 -9.45 5.74
N THR A 107 14.94 -8.16 5.55
CA THR A 107 16.17 -7.52 6.08
C THR A 107 15.88 -6.33 6.99
N ASN A 108 16.82 -6.07 7.90
CA ASN A 108 16.80 -4.98 8.88
C ASN A 108 15.69 -5.12 9.93
N CYS A 109 15.52 -6.33 10.46
CA CYS A 109 14.44 -6.73 11.37
C CYS A 109 14.77 -6.53 12.86
N TYR A 110 15.19 -5.32 13.25
CA TYR A 110 15.80 -5.06 14.55
C TYR A 110 14.93 -5.34 15.78
N LYS A 111 13.60 -5.38 15.62
CA LYS A 111 12.63 -5.64 16.69
C LYS A 111 11.85 -6.95 16.53
N ALA A 112 12.29 -7.83 15.63
CA ALA A 112 11.56 -9.06 15.35
C ALA A 112 11.63 -10.04 16.51
N THR A 113 10.46 -10.49 16.97
CA THR A 113 10.31 -11.61 17.90
C THR A 113 10.24 -12.95 17.17
N ALA A 114 9.74 -12.94 15.94
CA ALA A 114 9.73 -14.09 15.03
C ALA A 114 10.58 -13.74 13.80
N CYS A 115 11.66 -14.48 13.60
CA CYS A 115 12.62 -14.22 12.53
C CYS A 115 12.95 -15.54 11.81
N THR A 116 12.57 -15.61 10.54
CA THR A 116 12.83 -16.78 9.67
C THR A 116 13.60 -16.33 8.45
N ASN A 117 14.78 -16.91 8.19
CA ASN A 117 15.63 -16.57 7.04
C ASN A 117 15.85 -15.06 6.84
N SER A 118 15.85 -14.29 7.92
CA SER A 118 15.88 -12.84 7.88
C SER A 118 17.14 -12.31 8.55
N THR A 119 17.55 -11.09 8.19
CA THR A 119 18.76 -10.45 8.71
C THR A 119 18.45 -9.25 9.59
N GLY A 120 19.36 -8.96 10.54
CA GLY A 120 19.21 -7.87 11.48
C GLY A 120 18.22 -8.17 12.61
N CYS A 121 17.92 -9.43 12.90
CA CYS A 121 17.07 -9.81 14.01
C CYS A 121 17.83 -9.76 15.35
N PRO A 122 17.17 -9.35 16.45
CA PRO A 122 17.82 -9.33 17.75
C PRO A 122 18.12 -10.77 18.21
N GLY A 123 19.38 -11.03 18.57
CA GLY A 123 19.82 -12.35 19.08
C GLY A 123 20.34 -13.32 18.01
N HIS A 124 20.56 -12.86 16.78
CA HIS A 124 21.31 -13.56 15.73
C HIS A 124 22.40 -12.64 15.18
#